data_AF-A0A8D0GS26-F1
#
_entry.id   AF-A0A8D0GS26-F1
#
_cell.length_a   1.000
_cell.length_b   1.000
_cell.length_c   1.000
_cell.angle_alpha   90.00
_cell.angle_beta   90.00
_cell.angle_gamma   90.00
#
_symmetry.space_group_name_H-M   'P 1'
#
loop_
_entity.id
_entity.type
_entity.pdbx_description
1 polymer ?
#
loop_
_entity_poly.entity_id
_entity_poly.type
_entity_poly.pdbx_seq_one_letter_code
_entity_poly.pdbx_strand_id
1 'polypeptide(L)'
;MDPISFKVKKLPVPIDPSMDFSLQLVGSLPVHSLTTMPMLPWIVAEIQRLSMESSKEESSPSQVRLYVSPAILRCELDTGKSQQWDPLIYSSLFEYKPQYVHKLIHNSHDPSYFACLIKDRAIKNQQSICYVFKADDQAK
;
A
#
# COMPACT_ATOMS: atom_id res chain seq x y z
N MET A 1 -42.96 35.41 -14.83
CA MET A 1 -41.56 34.93 -14.92
C MET A 1 -41.41 33.85 -13.87
N ASP A 2 -41.64 32.60 -14.23
CA ASP A 2 -41.48 31.48 -13.30
C ASP A 2 -39.99 31.13 -13.15
N PRO A 3 -39.49 30.91 -11.92
CA PRO A 3 -38.10 30.55 -11.71
C PRO A 3 -37.85 29.11 -12.18
N ILE A 4 -36.84 28.96 -13.04
CA ILE A 4 -36.41 27.67 -13.59
C ILE A 4 -35.85 26.83 -12.43
N SER A 5 -36.61 25.82 -12.00
CA SER A 5 -36.14 24.85 -11.00
C SER A 5 -35.17 23.87 -11.66
N PHE A 6 -33.87 24.07 -11.43
CA PHE A 6 -32.84 23.10 -11.80
C PHE A 6 -32.93 21.87 -10.88
N LYS A 7 -33.74 20.89 -11.28
CA LYS A 7 -33.67 19.53 -10.72
C LYS A 7 -32.39 18.88 -11.23
N VAL A 8 -31.28 19.13 -10.54
CA VAL A 8 -30.06 18.35 -10.69
C VAL A 8 -30.41 16.92 -10.29
N LYS A 9 -30.56 16.03 -11.27
CA LYS A 9 -30.59 14.59 -11.01
C LYS A 9 -29.26 14.27 -10.32
N LYS A 10 -29.31 13.95 -9.03
CA LYS A 10 -28.18 13.38 -8.30
C LYS A 10 -27.83 12.10 -9.06
N LEU A 11 -26.82 12.15 -9.94
CA LEU A 11 -26.27 10.93 -10.51
C LEU A 11 -25.88 10.05 -9.33
N PRO A 12 -26.18 8.74 -9.34
CA PRO A 12 -25.54 7.81 -8.43
C PRO A 12 -24.04 8.06 -8.58
N VAL A 13 -23.38 8.49 -7.49
CA VAL A 13 -21.92 8.51 -7.45
C VAL A 13 -21.50 7.11 -7.88
N PRO A 14 -20.68 6.94 -8.93
CA PRO A 14 -20.20 5.62 -9.30
C PRO A 14 -19.63 5.01 -8.03
N ILE A 15 -20.19 3.88 -7.61
CA ILE A 15 -19.60 3.07 -6.56
C ILE A 15 -18.32 2.55 -7.21
N ASP A 16 -17.26 3.36 -7.15
CA ASP A 16 -15.95 2.93 -7.61
C ASP A 16 -15.62 1.69 -6.77
N PRO A 17 -15.26 0.56 -7.39
CA PRO A 17 -14.91 -0.65 -6.68
C PRO A 17 -13.63 -0.38 -5.87
N SER A 18 -13.78 0.06 -4.63
CA SER A 18 -12.71 0.21 -3.67
C SER A 18 -12.65 -1.04 -2.79
N MET A 19 -11.46 -1.60 -2.63
CA MET A 19 -11.19 -2.74 -1.74
C MET A 19 -10.19 -2.31 -0.67
N ASP A 20 -10.43 -2.72 0.56
CA ASP A 20 -9.49 -2.59 1.68
C ASP A 20 -8.95 -3.95 2.10
N PHE A 21 -7.65 -4.01 2.36
CA PHE A 21 -6.96 -5.22 2.80
C PHE A 21 -6.20 -4.93 4.10
N SER A 22 -6.49 -5.67 5.16
CA SER A 22 -5.66 -5.69 6.37
C SER A 22 -4.44 -6.58 6.13
N LEU A 23 -3.25 -6.01 6.27
CA LEU A 23 -1.96 -6.62 5.97
C LEU A 23 -0.93 -6.21 7.03
N GLN A 24 0.26 -6.79 6.98
CA GLN A 24 1.42 -6.31 7.74
C GLN A 24 2.44 -5.69 6.79
N LEU A 25 2.87 -4.46 7.07
CA LEU A 25 3.97 -3.83 6.33
C LEU A 25 5.30 -4.28 6.94
N VAL A 26 6.09 -5.02 6.15
CA VAL A 26 7.45 -5.45 6.54
C VAL A 26 8.43 -4.30 6.41
N GLY A 27 8.26 -3.47 5.38
CA GLY A 27 9.05 -2.25 5.17
C GLY A 27 9.18 -1.89 3.70
N SER A 28 10.11 -0.97 3.41
CA SER A 28 10.35 -0.49 2.05
C SER A 28 11.83 -0.30 1.73
N LEU A 29 12.22 -0.57 0.48
CA LEU A 29 13.58 -0.38 -0.02
C LEU A 29 13.57 0.17 -1.46
N PRO A 30 14.43 1.14 -1.82
CA PRO A 30 14.64 1.51 -3.22
C PRO A 30 15.29 0.35 -3.99
N VAL A 31 14.72 -0.01 -5.13
CA VAL A 31 15.18 -1.11 -5.99
C VAL A 31 15.15 -0.71 -7.47
N HIS A 32 15.69 -1.57 -8.32
CA HIS A 32 15.56 -1.40 -9.76
C HIS A 32 14.14 -1.75 -10.25
N SER A 33 13.63 -1.06 -11.27
CA SER A 33 12.31 -1.36 -11.87
C SER A 33 12.21 -2.76 -12.51
N LEU A 34 13.36 -3.36 -12.82
CA LEU A 34 13.47 -4.72 -13.35
C LEU A 34 13.45 -5.81 -12.28
N THR A 35 13.29 -5.48 -11.00
CA THR A 35 13.15 -6.46 -9.92
C THR A 35 12.07 -7.50 -10.26
N THR A 36 12.40 -8.76 -9.99
CA THR A 36 11.57 -9.94 -10.31
C THR A 36 11.28 -10.76 -9.06
N MET A 37 10.38 -11.75 -9.17
CA MET A 37 9.97 -12.63 -8.07
C MET A 37 11.17 -13.28 -7.35
N PRO A 38 12.20 -13.84 -8.03
CA PRO A 38 13.36 -14.45 -7.36
C PRO A 38 14.25 -13.46 -6.60
N MET A 39 14.13 -12.16 -6.87
CA MET A 39 14.89 -11.13 -6.15
C MET A 39 14.20 -10.73 -4.83
N LEU A 40 12.90 -10.99 -4.68
CA LEU A 40 12.16 -10.62 -3.48
C LEU A 40 12.67 -11.27 -2.19
N PRO A 41 12.99 -12.57 -2.13
CA PRO A 41 13.51 -13.17 -0.90
C PRO A 41 14.69 -12.39 -0.31
N TRP A 42 15.62 -11.93 -1.16
CA TRP A 42 16.75 -11.10 -0.73
C TRP A 42 16.31 -9.72 -0.24
N ILE A 43 15.38 -9.06 -0.95
CA ILE A 43 14.86 -7.75 -0.55
C ILE A 43 14.18 -7.83 0.82
N VAL A 44 13.38 -8.88 1.07
CA VAL A 44 12.70 -9.09 2.36
C VAL A 44 13.73 -9.24 3.48
N ALA A 45 14.75 -10.09 3.26
CA ALA A 45 15.83 -10.29 4.23
C ALA A 45 16.59 -8.99 4.51
N GLU A 46 16.86 -8.19 3.47
CA GLU A 46 17.57 -6.92 3.62
C GLU A 46 16.76 -5.87 4.38
N ILE A 47 15.46 -5.76 4.12
CA ILE A 47 14.56 -4.89 4.89
C ILE A 47 14.55 -5.28 6.37
N GLN A 48 14.47 -6.59 6.67
CA GLN A 48 14.50 -7.08 8.04
C GLN A 48 15.84 -6.79 8.72
N ARG A 49 16.96 -6.99 8.01
CA ARG A 49 18.30 -6.68 8.50
C ARG A 49 18.44 -5.19 8.86
N LEU A 50 17.97 -4.29 7.98
CA LEU A 50 17.99 -2.84 8.22
C LEU A 50 17.09 -2.44 9.41
N SER A 51 15.92 -3.08 9.54
CA SER A 51 15.02 -2.88 10.68
C SER A 51 15.71 -3.22 12.01
N MET A 52 16.42 -4.36 12.07
CA MET A 52 17.17 -4.78 13.26
C MET A 52 18.34 -3.84 13.60
N GLU A 53 19.02 -3.30 12.59
CA GLU A 53 20.16 -2.39 12.77
C GLU A 53 19.71 -0.98 13.23
N SER A 54 18.47 -0.59 12.92
CA SER A 54 17.87 0.68 13.32
C SER A 54 17.32 0.72 14.75
N SER A 55 17.57 -0.33 15.56
CA SER A 55 16.94 -0.53 16.88
C SER A 55 17.33 0.52 17.92
N LYS A 56 16.49 1.57 18.04
CA LYS A 56 16.09 2.15 19.34
C LYS A 56 14.58 2.21 19.53
N GLU A 57 13.80 1.89 18.50
CA GLU A 57 12.34 1.80 18.57
C GLU A 57 11.93 0.55 17.79
N GLU A 58 11.15 -0.30 18.43
CA GLU A 58 10.82 -1.65 18.01
C GLU A 58 9.98 -1.66 16.73
N SER A 59 10.64 -1.68 15.56
CA SER A 59 9.97 -1.81 14.25
C SER A 59 9.55 -3.26 13.99
N SER A 60 8.64 -3.74 14.83
CA SER A 60 7.80 -4.90 14.51
C SER A 60 7.00 -4.61 13.22
N PRO A 61 6.69 -5.63 12.40
CA PRO A 61 5.89 -5.43 11.21
C PRO A 61 4.55 -4.79 11.59
N SER A 62 4.32 -3.56 11.14
CA SER A 62 3.16 -2.76 11.55
C SER A 62 1.93 -3.26 10.80
N GLN A 63 0.84 -3.49 11.52
CA GLN A 63 -0.45 -3.79 10.88
C GLN A 63 -0.91 -2.55 10.11
N VAL A 64 -1.31 -2.75 8.86
CA VAL A 64 -1.70 -1.69 7.93
C VAL A 64 -2.98 -2.06 7.20
N ARG A 65 -3.71 -1.05 6.74
CA ARG A 65 -4.80 -1.18 5.78
C ARG A 65 -4.35 -0.63 4.43
N LEU A 66 -4.40 -1.48 3.41
CA LEU A 66 -4.14 -1.11 2.03
C LEU A 66 -5.47 -0.90 1.30
N TYR A 67 -5.76 0.36 0.97
CA TYR A 67 -6.93 0.74 0.19
C TYR A 67 -6.56 0.83 -1.28
N VAL A 68 -7.31 0.11 -2.11
CA VAL A 68 -7.12 0.04 -3.56
C VAL A 68 -8.42 0.46 -4.23
N SER A 69 -8.34 1.48 -5.08
CA SER A 69 -9.44 1.91 -5.94
C SER A 69 -8.89 2.29 -7.32
N PRO A 70 -9.75 2.51 -8.33
CA PRO A 70 -9.30 3.01 -9.63
C PRO A 70 -8.58 4.37 -9.56
N ALA A 71 -8.89 5.19 -8.56
CA ALA A 71 -8.33 6.54 -8.40
C ALA A 71 -7.07 6.59 -7.52
N ILE A 72 -7.00 5.71 -6.51
CA ILE A 72 -6.05 5.83 -5.41
C ILE A 72 -5.59 4.46 -4.87
N LEU A 73 -4.31 4.38 -4.56
CA LEU A 73 -3.68 3.34 -3.74
C LEU A 73 -3.15 4.03 -2.48
N ARG A 74 -3.70 3.68 -1.32
CA ARG A 74 -3.31 4.28 -0.03
C ARG A 74 -2.99 3.21 0.99
N CYS A 75 -1.92 3.41 1.74
CA CYS A 75 -1.55 2.56 2.87
C CYS A 75 -1.61 3.37 4.16
N GLU A 76 -2.35 2.89 5.14
CA GLU A 76 -2.55 3.53 6.45
C GLU A 76 -2.23 2.53 7.56
N LEU A 77 -1.82 2.99 8.74
CA LEU A 77 -1.68 2.12 9.90
C LEU A 77 -3.05 1.59 10.35
N ASP A 78 -3.13 0.29 10.65
CA ASP A 78 -4.36 -0.34 11.15
C ASP A 78 -4.40 -0.22 12.67
N THR A 79 -5.22 0.69 13.19
CA THR A 79 -5.43 0.88 14.63
C THR A 79 -6.40 -0.13 15.25
N GLY A 80 -6.69 -1.24 14.57
CA GLY A 80 -7.64 -2.25 15.02
C GLY A 80 -9.09 -1.82 14.82
N LYS A 81 -10.02 -2.78 14.99
CA LYS A 81 -11.46 -2.60 14.73
C LYS A 81 -12.23 -1.91 15.86
N SER A 82 -11.59 -1.59 16.99
CA SER A 82 -12.27 -1.12 18.21
C SER A 82 -12.07 0.35 18.55
N GLN A 83 -11.32 1.11 17.74
CA GLN A 83 -11.08 2.52 18.01
C GLN A 83 -12.01 3.38 17.16
N GLN A 84 -12.78 4.24 17.83
CA GLN A 84 -13.64 5.25 17.23
C GLN A 84 -12.87 5.98 16.10
N TRP A 85 -13.47 6.06 14.91
CA TRP A 85 -12.85 6.63 13.71
C TRP A 85 -12.33 8.05 14.01
N ASP A 86 -11.01 8.20 14.15
CA ASP A 86 -10.36 9.49 14.42
C ASP A 86 -9.41 9.84 13.27
N PRO A 87 -9.70 10.88 12.46
CA PRO A 87 -8.88 11.28 11.32
C PRO A 87 -7.46 11.74 11.69
N LEU A 88 -7.17 12.02 12.96
CA LEU A 88 -5.82 12.34 13.44
C LEU A 88 -4.98 11.09 13.74
N ILE A 89 -5.63 9.93 13.92
CA ILE A 89 -4.98 8.66 14.26
C ILE A 89 -4.65 7.84 13.00
N TYR A 90 -5.41 8.02 11.92
CA TYR A 90 -5.11 7.43 10.61
C TYR A 90 -3.95 8.16 9.92
N SER A 91 -2.72 7.86 10.36
CA SER A 91 -1.51 8.31 9.66
C SER A 91 -1.34 7.51 8.37
N SER A 92 -1.56 8.16 7.23
CA SER A 92 -1.27 7.60 5.91
C SER A 92 0.25 7.45 5.73
N LEU A 93 0.71 6.22 5.54
CA LEU A 93 2.11 5.90 5.27
C LEU A 93 2.50 6.34 3.87
N PHE A 94 1.62 6.12 2.89
CA PHE A 94 1.78 6.64 1.55
C PHE A 94 0.45 6.69 0.78
N GLU A 95 0.42 7.56 -0.22
CA GLU A 95 -0.68 7.67 -1.16
C GLU A 95 -0.13 7.82 -2.58
N TYR A 96 -0.54 6.93 -3.49
CA TYR A 96 -0.15 6.97 -4.89
C TYR A 96 -1.38 6.80 -5.79
N LYS A 97 -1.30 7.36 -6.99
CA LYS A 97 -2.22 6.96 -8.06
C LYS A 97 -1.87 5.53 -8.50
N PRO A 98 -2.84 4.63 -8.74
CA PRO A 98 -2.58 3.27 -9.20
C PRO A 98 -1.71 3.19 -10.46
N GLN A 99 -1.77 4.21 -11.33
CA GLN A 99 -0.90 4.37 -12.51
C GLN A 99 0.61 4.40 -12.20
N TYR A 100 1.01 4.64 -10.95
CA TYR A 100 2.42 4.61 -10.52
C TYR A 100 2.85 3.26 -9.97
N VAL A 101 1.91 2.36 -9.71
CA VAL A 101 2.22 0.96 -9.39
C VAL A 101 2.79 0.33 -10.65
N HIS A 102 4.07 0.02 -10.60
CA HIS A 102 4.77 -0.60 -11.71
C HIS A 102 4.48 -2.09 -11.78
N LYS A 103 4.59 -2.79 -10.63
CA LYS A 103 4.43 -4.25 -10.53
C LYS A 103 3.96 -4.64 -9.14
N LEU A 104 3.13 -5.68 -9.09
CA LEU A 104 2.90 -6.50 -7.90
C LEU A 104 3.63 -7.83 -8.11
N ILE A 105 4.39 -8.24 -7.10
CA ILE A 105 5.29 -9.40 -7.21
C ILE A 105 5.09 -10.24 -5.95
N HIS A 106 4.71 -11.51 -6.06
CA HIS A 106 4.70 -12.41 -4.90
C HIS A 106 6.12 -12.94 -4.65
N ASN A 107 6.44 -13.22 -3.39
CA ASN A 107 7.72 -13.80 -3.02
C ASN A 107 7.77 -15.28 -3.48
N SER A 108 8.89 -15.67 -4.11
CA SER A 108 9.07 -17.00 -4.67
C SER A 108 9.24 -18.11 -3.62
N HIS A 109 9.58 -17.76 -2.38
CA HIS A 109 9.75 -18.73 -1.29
C HIS A 109 8.49 -18.87 -0.43
N ASP A 110 7.83 -17.74 -0.11
CA ASP A 110 6.62 -17.71 0.70
C ASP A 110 5.59 -16.75 0.09
N PRO A 111 4.51 -17.27 -0.53
CA PRO A 111 3.51 -16.45 -1.22
C PRO A 111 2.70 -15.54 -0.28
N SER A 112 2.78 -15.74 1.04
CA SER A 112 2.19 -14.84 2.03
C SER A 112 2.84 -13.45 1.97
N TYR A 113 4.08 -13.36 1.49
CA TYR A 113 4.75 -12.10 1.23
C TYR A 113 4.57 -11.68 -0.22
N PHE A 114 4.24 -10.41 -0.42
CA PHE A 114 4.22 -9.80 -1.74
C PHE A 114 4.77 -8.38 -1.67
N ALA A 115 5.18 -7.88 -2.83
CA ALA A 115 5.75 -6.57 -2.98
C ALA A 115 4.96 -5.73 -3.97
N CYS A 116 4.86 -4.44 -3.66
CA CYS A 116 4.34 -3.42 -4.53
C CYS A 116 5.49 -2.49 -4.93
N LEU A 117 5.82 -2.48 -6.23
CA LEU A 117 6.83 -1.58 -6.78
C LEU A 117 6.16 -0.31 -7.26
N ILE A 118 6.46 0.81 -6.61
CA ILE A 118 5.99 2.14 -7.04
C ILE A 118 7.10 2.81 -7.83
N LYS A 119 6.82 3.19 -9.08
CA LYS A 119 7.78 3.90 -9.93
C LYS A 119 7.88 5.35 -9.48
N ASP A 120 9.08 5.76 -9.10
CA ASP A 120 9.37 7.17 -8.91
C ASP A 120 9.72 7.81 -10.27
N ARG A 121 8.97 8.85 -10.66
CA ARG A 121 9.23 9.59 -11.92
C ARG A 121 10.29 10.68 -11.76
N ALA A 122 10.60 11.09 -10.53
CA ALA A 122 11.62 12.09 -10.25
C ALA A 122 13.04 11.50 -10.41
N ILE A 123 13.18 10.19 -10.23
CA ILE A 123 14.47 9.50 -10.30
C ILE A 123 14.74 9.04 -11.74
N LYS A 124 15.68 9.69 -12.44
CA LYS A 124 16.08 9.37 -13.83
C LYS A 124 16.65 7.95 -14.02
N ASN A 125 16.94 7.22 -12.94
CA ASN A 125 17.75 6.00 -12.96
C ASN A 125 16.95 4.68 -12.88
N GLN A 126 15.73 4.62 -13.41
CA GLN A 126 14.92 3.39 -13.43
C GLN A 126 14.65 2.79 -12.04
N GLN A 127 14.72 3.60 -10.98
CA GLN A 127 14.49 3.16 -9.60
C GLN A 127 13.00 3.19 -9.25
N SER A 128 12.59 2.23 -8.44
CA SER A 128 11.25 2.11 -7.87
C SER A 128 11.39 1.87 -6.37
N ILE A 129 10.41 2.33 -5.59
CA ILE A 129 10.33 1.95 -4.18
C ILE A 129 9.59 0.62 -4.10
N CYS A 130 10.22 -0.38 -3.49
CA CYS A 130 9.62 -1.69 -3.22
C CYS A 130 9.05 -1.67 -1.81
N TYR A 131 7.72 -1.71 -1.68
CA TYR A 131 7.03 -1.93 -0.41
C TYR A 131 6.73 -3.41 -0.28
N VAL A 132 7.16 -4.04 0.82
CA VAL A 132 6.92 -5.46 1.09
C VAL A 132 5.83 -5.59 2.15
N PHE A 133 4.79 -6.33 1.80
CA PHE A 133 3.67 -6.67 2.67
C PHE A 133 3.68 -8.16 2.96
N LYS A 134 3.15 -8.52 4.12
CA LYS A 134 2.78 -9.87 4.49
C LYS A 134 1.26 -9.91 4.63
N ALA A 135 0.62 -10.77 3.87
CA ALA A 135 -0.79 -11.08 4.03
C ALA A 135 -0.97 -12.00 5.23
N ASP A 136 -2.01 -11.74 6.03
CA ASP A 136 -2.50 -12.73 6.98
C ASP A 136 -3.28 -13.79 6.19
N ASP A 137 -3.17 -15.06 6.61
CA ASP A 137 -3.87 -16.21 6.03
C ASP A 137 -5.38 -16.18 6.35
N GLN A 138 -6.04 -15.06 6.10
CA GLN A 138 -7.49 -14.96 6.02
C GLN A 138 -7.90 -14.87 4.55
N ALA A 139 -7.49 -15.87 3.77
CA ALA A 139 -8.29 -16.27 2.63
C ALA A 139 -9.59 -16.89 3.20
N LYS A 140 -10.65 -16.10 3.25
CA LYS A 140 -12.01 -16.58 3.50
C LYS A 140 -12.87 -16.36 2.26
#